data_AF-A0A838JL63-F1
#
_entry.id   AF-A0A838JL63-F1
#
_cell.length_a   1.000
_cell.length_b   1.000
_cell.length_c   1.000
_cell.angle_alpha   90.00
_cell.angle_beta   90.00
_cell.angle_gamma   90.00
#
_symmetry.space_group_name_H-M   'P 1'
#
loop_
_entity.id
_entity.type
_entity.pdbx_description
1 polymer ?
#
loop_
_entity_poly.entity_id
_entity_poly.type
_entity_poly.pdbx_seq_one_letter_code
_entity_poly.pdbx_strand_id
1 'polypeptide(L)'
;MADQPLTISSQHNEDASTNASDNPSFDSILQLRLSRRQLLRGSAAAAMAIVGGFGVTAACATGRHPAGPGLGARSLKLDFAAVPKSLADAVILPAGYSHSVLYRLGDPIAAGVADYLNDGTDAPASFAQRAGDHHDGMSYFGMHAHGKWEKNSSDRGLLCVNHEAITPAFLHPTGPTIVAGARTSADEVLREFYVHGIGVIEVAKEHGRRGTWRYKQDSRFNRRIHTLTEMKLSGSAANTPYMITKFSPDGSKTRGTINNCANGETPWGTYLTCEENWAGYFRRITATDNPNRTAKELASFARYGVAGNGRELWATVTPDTTDNLYGRWNAMKLGASSDGSDDYRNAPNTFGWVVEIDPFGPASIPRKRTALGRFAHEGAMLGPVKTGEPLVWYMGCDARNEYIYKYVSNRRWNPRDAHGGIEVGDKYLDDGKLYVARFNADGGGEWLELSFGINGITAANPAYAFADQADVLINTRLAADAAGATKMDRPEWGAVHPHNGEVYFTLTNNNAANRPITKVDAANPRFYNDQRTTGQNQLGNPNGHIIRFAEAGGDVDARLFK
;
A
#
# COMPACT_ATOMS: atom_id res chain seq x y z
N MET A 1 12.35 -31.83 22.41
CA MET A 1 12.31 -30.39 22.71
C MET A 1 10.88 -29.96 22.47
N ALA A 2 10.21 -29.41 23.49
CA ALA A 2 8.84 -28.96 23.33
C ALA A 2 8.83 -27.76 22.37
N ASP A 3 7.97 -27.79 21.35
CA ASP A 3 7.63 -26.64 20.51
C ASP A 3 7.04 -25.55 21.40
N GLN A 4 7.91 -24.71 21.96
CA GLN A 4 7.50 -23.41 22.45
C GLN A 4 7.21 -22.58 21.19
N PRO A 5 5.99 -22.11 20.97
CA PRO A 5 5.74 -21.19 19.88
C PRO A 5 6.66 -19.98 20.09
N LEU A 6 7.49 -19.66 19.09
CA LEU A 6 8.24 -18.41 19.04
C LEU A 6 7.23 -17.26 19.05
N THR A 7 6.87 -16.78 20.24
CA THR A 7 6.07 -15.57 20.39
C THR A 7 6.98 -14.38 20.14
N ILE A 8 7.11 -14.00 18.86
CA ILE A 8 7.57 -12.65 18.51
C ILE A 8 6.43 -11.71 18.87
N SER A 9 6.44 -11.22 20.11
CA SER A 9 5.49 -10.21 20.59
C SER A 9 5.82 -8.87 19.92
N SER A 10 5.32 -8.65 18.70
CA SER A 10 5.12 -7.28 18.21
C SER A 10 4.13 -6.59 19.16
N GLN A 11 4.55 -5.52 19.83
CA GLN A 11 3.62 -4.69 20.63
C GLN A 11 2.75 -3.78 19.77
N HIS A 12 3.03 -3.68 18.47
CA HIS A 12 2.21 -2.93 17.54
C HIS A 12 1.14 -3.85 16.93
N ASN A 13 -0.12 -3.54 17.22
CA ASN A 13 -1.26 -4.21 16.60
C ASN A 13 -1.59 -3.51 15.27
N GLU A 14 -1.01 -4.00 14.17
CA GLU A 14 -1.30 -3.52 12.79
C GLU A 14 -2.78 -3.62 12.44
N ASP A 15 -3.48 -4.53 13.11
CA ASP A 15 -4.89 -4.80 12.95
C ASP A 15 -5.79 -3.83 13.76
N ALA A 16 -5.24 -2.98 14.64
CA ALA A 16 -6.05 -2.04 15.41
C ALA A 16 -6.64 -0.94 14.53
N SER A 17 -7.93 -0.63 14.73
CA SER A 17 -8.56 0.54 14.07
C SER A 17 -8.13 1.81 14.80
N THR A 18 -7.43 2.71 14.10
CA THR A 18 -7.09 4.05 14.60
C THR A 18 -8.04 5.15 14.08
N ASN A 19 -9.01 4.79 13.23
CA ASN A 19 -10.04 5.69 12.76
C ASN A 19 -11.20 5.79 13.76
N ALA A 20 -11.29 6.93 14.43
CA ALA A 20 -12.34 7.25 15.40
C ALA A 20 -13.46 8.15 14.83
N SER A 21 -13.47 8.42 13.53
CA SER A 21 -14.49 9.29 12.92
C SER A 21 -15.88 8.66 12.93
N ASP A 22 -16.91 9.52 13.02
CA ASP A 22 -18.32 9.11 12.94
C ASP A 22 -18.81 8.90 11.50
N ASN A 23 -17.90 8.94 10.52
CA ASN A 23 -18.23 8.73 9.12
C ASN A 23 -18.91 7.37 8.89
N PRO A 24 -19.84 7.25 7.92
CA PRO A 24 -20.51 6.00 7.64
C PRO A 24 -19.53 4.94 7.14
N SER A 25 -19.75 3.69 7.54
CA SER A 25 -19.02 2.56 6.98
C SER A 25 -19.64 2.09 5.67
N PHE A 26 -18.84 1.51 4.79
CA PHE A 26 -19.30 0.92 3.54
C PHE A 26 -20.39 -0.13 3.79
N ASP A 27 -20.27 -0.87 4.90
CA ASP A 27 -21.32 -1.80 5.31
C ASP A 27 -22.64 -1.05 5.52
N SER A 28 -22.68 -0.01 6.36
CA SER A 28 -23.90 0.79 6.59
C SER A 28 -24.51 1.38 5.31
N ILE A 29 -23.68 1.73 4.32
CA ILE A 29 -24.15 2.23 3.02
C ILE A 29 -24.75 1.11 2.16
N LEU A 30 -24.06 -0.03 2.07
CA LEU A 30 -24.58 -1.20 1.39
C LEU A 30 -25.88 -1.67 2.07
N GLN A 31 -25.96 -1.51 3.39
CA GLN A 31 -27.13 -1.86 4.16
C GLN A 31 -28.37 -1.08 3.73
N LEU A 32 -28.23 0.24 3.63
CA LEU A 32 -29.29 1.13 3.13
C LEU A 32 -29.69 0.78 1.68
N ARG A 33 -28.73 0.41 0.83
CA ARG A 33 -28.99 0.03 -0.56
C ARG A 33 -29.82 -1.25 -0.68
N LEU A 34 -29.43 -2.30 0.04
CA LEU A 34 -30.13 -3.58 0.02
C LEU A 34 -31.54 -3.44 0.61
N SER A 35 -31.68 -2.67 1.69
CA SER A 35 -32.98 -2.37 2.32
C SER A 35 -33.92 -1.63 1.35
N ARG A 36 -33.42 -0.61 0.64
CA ARG A 36 -34.19 0.10 -0.40
C ARG A 36 -34.61 -0.84 -1.54
N ARG A 37 -33.71 -1.73 -1.98
CA ARG A 37 -34.04 -2.74 -3.02
C ARG A 37 -35.10 -3.74 -2.54
N GLN A 38 -35.04 -4.18 -1.28
CA GLN A 38 -36.05 -5.07 -0.72
C GLN A 38 -37.40 -4.37 -0.56
N LEU A 39 -37.44 -3.11 -0.10
CA LEU A 39 -38.67 -2.32 -0.03
C LEU A 39 -39.31 -2.14 -1.42
N LEU A 40 -38.51 -1.86 -2.45
CA LEU A 40 -38.99 -1.78 -3.84
C LEU A 40 -39.51 -3.12 -4.37
N ARG A 41 -38.85 -4.24 -4.05
CA ARG A 41 -39.35 -5.57 -4.40
C ARG A 41 -40.61 -5.95 -3.64
N GLY A 42 -40.70 -5.60 -2.35
CA GLY A 42 -41.84 -5.88 -1.49
C GLY A 42 -43.07 -5.05 -1.85
N SER A 43 -42.89 -3.77 -2.22
CA SER A 43 -43.96 -2.91 -2.75
C SER A 43 -44.42 -3.34 -4.15
N ALA A 44 -43.51 -3.79 -5.02
CA ALA A 44 -43.88 -4.40 -6.29
C ALA A 44 -44.64 -5.73 -6.11
N ALA A 45 -44.27 -6.55 -5.12
CA ALA A 45 -45.01 -7.78 -4.78
C ALA A 45 -46.39 -7.47 -4.18
N ALA A 46 -46.53 -6.43 -3.36
CA ALA A 46 -47.81 -5.97 -2.83
C ALA A 46 -48.72 -5.36 -3.93
N ALA A 47 -48.15 -4.67 -4.92
CA ALA A 47 -48.89 -4.18 -6.08
C ALA A 47 -49.31 -5.32 -7.03
N MET A 48 -48.47 -6.35 -7.18
CA MET A 48 -48.79 -7.59 -7.93
C MET A 48 -49.80 -8.49 -7.20
N ALA A 49 -50.00 -8.32 -5.89
CA ALA A 49 -51.04 -9.05 -5.15
C ALA A 49 -52.46 -8.47 -5.38
N ILE A 50 -52.57 -7.27 -5.97
CA ILE A 50 -53.86 -6.60 -6.27
C ILE A 50 -54.31 -6.87 -7.72
N VAL A 51 -53.44 -7.41 -8.58
CA VAL A 51 -53.80 -7.83 -9.96
C VAL A 51 -53.51 -9.32 -10.11
N GLY A 52 -54.59 -10.11 -10.10
CA GLY A 52 -54.56 -11.56 -9.96
C GLY A 52 -53.68 -12.33 -10.94
N GLY A 53 -53.10 -13.41 -10.39
CA GLY A 53 -52.75 -14.69 -11.01
C GLY A 53 -52.22 -14.68 -12.43
N PHE A 54 -50.90 -14.85 -12.59
CA PHE A 54 -50.25 -15.85 -13.45
C PHE A 54 -48.74 -15.86 -13.09
N GLY A 55 -48.13 -17.05 -13.06
CA GLY A 55 -46.84 -17.30 -12.43
C GLY A 55 -45.66 -16.46 -12.94
N VAL A 56 -44.76 -16.12 -12.02
CA VAL A 56 -43.49 -15.45 -12.36
C VAL A 56 -42.33 -16.25 -11.77
N THR A 57 -41.68 -17.02 -12.63
CA THR A 57 -40.35 -17.57 -12.42
C THR A 57 -39.34 -16.45 -12.14
N ALA A 58 -38.47 -16.67 -11.16
CA ALA A 58 -37.42 -15.75 -10.74
C ALA A 58 -36.57 -15.25 -11.93
N ALA A 59 -36.77 -13.99 -12.31
CA ALA A 59 -35.90 -13.28 -13.24
C ALA A 59 -34.82 -12.53 -12.44
N CYS A 60 -33.59 -13.06 -12.47
CA CYS A 60 -32.39 -12.26 -12.21
C CYS A 60 -32.29 -11.20 -13.32
N ALA A 61 -32.80 -9.99 -13.06
CA ALA A 61 -32.69 -8.88 -13.99
C ALA A 61 -31.23 -8.41 -14.06
N THR A 62 -30.56 -8.80 -15.14
CA THR A 62 -29.37 -8.15 -15.68
C THR A 62 -29.76 -6.73 -16.12
N GLY A 63 -29.10 -5.72 -15.55
CA GLY A 63 -29.22 -4.35 -16.04
C GLY A 63 -28.66 -4.25 -17.44
N ARG A 64 -29.53 -4.18 -18.46
CA ARG A 64 -29.14 -3.97 -19.85
C ARG A 64 -28.89 -2.47 -20.04
N HIS A 65 -27.62 -2.08 -20.12
CA HIS A 65 -27.22 -0.81 -20.71
C HIS A 65 -27.55 -0.82 -22.21
N PRO A 66 -27.90 0.31 -22.84
CA PRO A 66 -28.01 0.38 -24.29
C PRO A 66 -26.63 0.06 -24.87
N ALA A 67 -26.54 -1.05 -25.60
CA ALA A 67 -25.34 -1.43 -26.30
C ALA A 67 -25.09 -0.42 -27.42
N GLY A 68 -24.00 0.35 -27.31
CA GLY A 68 -23.33 0.87 -28.50
C GLY A 68 -22.88 -0.29 -29.40
N PRO A 69 -22.49 -0.04 -30.67
CA PRO A 69 -22.19 -1.12 -31.62
C PRO A 69 -21.11 -2.03 -31.06
N GLY A 70 -21.52 -3.21 -30.61
CA GLY A 70 -20.67 -4.13 -29.87
C GLY A 70 -19.71 -4.85 -30.80
N LEU A 71 -18.42 -4.55 -30.67
CA LEU A 71 -17.38 -5.51 -30.99
C LEU A 71 -17.66 -6.75 -30.13
N GLY A 72 -17.88 -7.91 -30.77
CA GLY A 72 -18.31 -9.14 -30.11
C GLY A 72 -17.43 -9.48 -28.91
N ALA A 73 -17.94 -9.26 -27.70
CA ALA A 73 -17.27 -9.62 -26.46
C ALA A 73 -17.18 -11.15 -26.40
N ARG A 74 -16.01 -11.69 -26.75
CA ARG A 74 -15.69 -13.10 -26.56
C ARG A 74 -15.87 -13.40 -25.08
N SER A 75 -16.78 -14.30 -24.72
CA SER A 75 -16.98 -14.69 -23.32
C SER A 75 -15.65 -15.19 -22.75
N LEU A 76 -15.19 -14.59 -21.65
CA LEU A 76 -14.00 -15.05 -20.94
C LEU A 76 -14.20 -16.54 -20.58
N LYS A 77 -13.33 -17.41 -21.09
CA LYS A 77 -13.30 -18.82 -20.72
C LYS A 77 -12.06 -19.05 -19.86
N LEU A 78 -12.26 -19.45 -18.60
CA LEU A 78 -11.18 -19.97 -17.77
C LEU A 78 -10.82 -21.36 -18.33
N ASP A 79 -9.62 -21.51 -18.87
CA ASP A 79 -9.21 -22.72 -19.61
C ASP A 79 -8.37 -23.69 -18.77
N PHE A 80 -8.58 -23.71 -17.46
CA PHE A 80 -7.94 -24.63 -16.52
C PHE A 80 -8.97 -25.16 -15.53
N ALA A 81 -8.74 -26.38 -15.02
CA ALA A 81 -9.52 -26.94 -13.93
C ALA A 81 -9.08 -26.32 -12.60
N ALA A 82 -10.05 -25.90 -11.76
CA ALA A 82 -9.77 -25.41 -10.43
C ALA A 82 -9.06 -26.49 -9.58
N VAL A 83 -8.05 -26.07 -8.82
CA VAL A 83 -7.26 -26.94 -7.94
C VAL A 83 -7.94 -27.03 -6.56
N PRO A 84 -8.02 -28.22 -5.93
CA PRO A 84 -8.52 -28.34 -4.56
C PRO A 84 -7.65 -27.61 -3.52
N LYS A 85 -8.24 -27.21 -2.40
CA LYS A 85 -7.48 -26.70 -1.24
C LYS A 85 -6.51 -27.78 -0.73
N SER A 86 -5.34 -27.36 -0.26
CA SER A 86 -4.30 -28.22 0.30
C SER A 86 -3.60 -27.56 1.48
N LEU A 87 -3.05 -28.37 2.38
CA LEU A 87 -2.17 -27.97 3.48
C LEU A 87 -0.72 -28.43 3.28
N ALA A 88 -0.40 -29.00 2.11
CA ALA A 88 0.97 -29.41 1.79
C ALA A 88 1.86 -28.17 1.62
N ASP A 89 3.10 -28.26 2.12
CA ASP A 89 4.15 -27.27 1.88
C ASP A 89 4.73 -27.43 0.46
N ALA A 90 3.88 -27.15 -0.54
CA ALA A 90 4.17 -27.31 -1.95
C ALA A 90 3.32 -26.37 -2.81
N VAL A 91 3.87 -25.96 -3.96
CA VAL A 91 3.11 -25.25 -4.99
C VAL A 91 2.31 -26.27 -5.81
N ILE A 92 0.98 -26.23 -5.71
CA ILE A 92 0.08 -27.15 -6.45
C ILE A 92 -0.59 -26.38 -7.59
N LEU A 93 -0.44 -26.88 -8.81
CA LEU A 93 -0.89 -26.22 -10.03
C LEU A 93 -1.90 -27.07 -10.82
N PRO A 94 -2.73 -26.46 -11.68
CA PRO A 94 -3.54 -27.22 -12.63
C PRO A 94 -2.68 -28.09 -13.57
N ALA A 95 -3.28 -29.14 -14.12
CA ALA A 95 -2.61 -29.99 -15.10
C ALA A 95 -2.07 -29.15 -16.29
N GLY A 96 -0.84 -29.42 -16.70
CA GLY A 96 -0.17 -28.70 -17.81
C GLY A 96 0.63 -27.45 -17.39
N TYR A 97 0.62 -27.09 -16.11
CA TYR A 97 1.42 -25.98 -15.57
C TYR A 97 2.64 -26.47 -14.80
N SER A 98 3.68 -25.63 -14.73
CA SER A 98 4.90 -25.85 -13.93
C SER A 98 5.33 -24.53 -13.28
N HIS A 99 6.20 -24.63 -12.27
CA HIS A 99 6.85 -23.47 -11.65
C HIS A 99 8.35 -23.72 -11.51
N SER A 100 9.11 -22.64 -11.38
CA SER A 100 10.53 -22.64 -11.03
C SER A 100 10.81 -21.43 -10.14
N VAL A 101 11.76 -21.58 -9.21
CA VAL A 101 12.20 -20.45 -8.37
C VAL A 101 13.07 -19.51 -9.20
N LEU A 102 12.74 -18.22 -9.19
CA LEU A 102 13.46 -17.18 -9.93
C LEU A 102 14.41 -16.36 -9.05
N TYR A 103 13.92 -15.91 -7.89
CA TYR A 103 14.61 -14.96 -7.02
C TYR A 103 14.15 -15.19 -5.56
N ARG A 104 15.09 -15.43 -4.65
CA ARG A 104 14.84 -15.73 -3.23
C ARG A 104 15.60 -14.76 -2.34
N LEU A 105 15.15 -14.62 -1.09
CA LEU A 105 15.93 -13.99 -0.01
C LEU A 105 17.41 -14.43 -0.07
N GLY A 106 18.31 -13.45 0.02
CA GLY A 106 19.75 -13.68 0.09
C GLY A 106 20.44 -13.94 -1.25
N ASP A 107 19.71 -14.25 -2.32
CA ASP A 107 20.30 -14.46 -3.65
C ASP A 107 21.18 -13.24 -4.01
N PRO A 108 22.48 -13.45 -4.35
CA PRO A 108 23.39 -12.35 -4.65
C PRO A 108 22.99 -11.66 -5.95
N ILE A 109 23.00 -10.33 -5.96
CA ILE A 109 22.64 -9.52 -7.14
C ILE A 109 23.82 -8.70 -7.68
N ALA A 110 25.04 -9.02 -7.25
CA ALA A 110 26.26 -8.41 -7.76
C ALA A 110 27.38 -9.46 -7.90
N ALA A 111 28.34 -9.17 -8.77
CA ALA A 111 29.55 -9.97 -8.89
C ALA A 111 30.40 -9.89 -7.61
N GLY A 112 31.05 -11.00 -7.24
CA GLY A 112 31.91 -11.06 -6.05
C GLY A 112 31.16 -11.19 -4.71
N VAL A 113 29.83 -11.27 -4.72
CA VAL A 113 29.03 -11.64 -3.54
C VAL A 113 28.86 -13.16 -3.55
N ALA A 114 29.28 -13.83 -2.48
CA ALA A 114 29.17 -15.27 -2.33
C ALA A 114 27.70 -15.72 -2.26
N ASP A 115 27.46 -17.01 -2.51
CA ASP A 115 26.13 -17.59 -2.33
C ASP A 115 25.61 -17.37 -0.90
N TYR A 116 24.29 -17.30 -0.76
CA TYR A 116 23.65 -17.14 0.54
C TYR A 116 23.77 -18.43 1.36
N LEU A 117 24.33 -18.34 2.56
CA LEU A 117 24.53 -19.51 3.42
C LEU A 117 23.23 -19.95 4.10
N ASN A 118 22.30 -19.02 4.30
CA ASN A 118 21.01 -19.25 4.96
C ASN A 118 21.15 -19.88 6.37
N ASP A 119 22.21 -19.52 7.09
CA ASP A 119 22.48 -19.92 8.48
C ASP A 119 22.60 -18.72 9.44
N GLY A 120 22.33 -17.52 8.93
CA GLY A 120 22.41 -16.26 9.66
C GLY A 120 23.83 -15.69 9.84
N THR A 121 24.87 -16.34 9.32
CA THR A 121 26.27 -15.94 9.51
C THR A 121 26.82 -15.00 8.43
N ASP A 122 26.11 -14.85 7.31
CA ASP A 122 26.45 -13.90 6.24
C ASP A 122 26.71 -12.49 6.79
N ALA A 123 27.81 -11.86 6.36
CA ALA A 123 28.17 -10.52 6.78
C ALA A 123 26.99 -9.54 6.56
N PRO A 124 26.55 -8.76 7.57
CA PRO A 124 25.39 -7.88 7.45
C PRO A 124 25.42 -6.97 6.22
N ALA A 125 26.59 -6.37 5.95
CA ALA A 125 26.78 -5.46 4.83
C ALA A 125 26.61 -6.14 3.45
N SER A 126 26.75 -7.47 3.36
CA SER A 126 26.54 -8.19 2.10
C SER A 126 25.09 -8.07 1.61
N PHE A 127 24.12 -7.89 2.52
CA PHE A 127 22.71 -7.76 2.17
C PHE A 127 22.38 -6.48 1.40
N ALA A 128 23.28 -5.49 1.37
CA ALA A 128 23.17 -4.36 0.45
C ALA A 128 23.24 -4.79 -1.03
N GLN A 129 23.71 -6.01 -1.31
CA GLN A 129 23.88 -6.59 -2.65
C GLN A 129 23.27 -8.00 -2.74
N ARG A 130 22.29 -8.31 -1.89
CA ARG A 130 21.50 -9.55 -1.94
C ARG A 130 20.02 -9.22 -2.01
N ALA A 131 19.19 -10.15 -2.44
CA ALA A 131 17.74 -10.04 -2.30
C ALA A 131 17.32 -9.83 -0.84
N GLY A 132 16.26 -9.03 -0.65
CA GLY A 132 15.62 -8.81 0.64
C GLY A 132 14.66 -9.94 1.02
N ASP A 133 13.94 -9.75 2.12
CA ASP A 133 13.01 -10.74 2.67
C ASP A 133 11.55 -10.41 2.29
N HIS A 134 10.64 -11.36 2.48
CA HIS A 134 9.19 -11.23 2.27
C HIS A 134 8.86 -10.47 0.97
N HIS A 135 9.15 -11.13 -0.16
CA HIS A 135 8.91 -10.54 -1.47
C HIS A 135 7.41 -10.27 -1.66
N ASP A 136 7.06 -9.05 -2.08
CA ASP A 136 5.67 -8.63 -2.28
C ASP A 136 5.47 -8.02 -3.69
N GLY A 137 4.84 -6.85 -3.79
CA GLY A 137 4.51 -6.16 -5.03
C GLY A 137 5.67 -6.12 -6.01
N MET A 138 5.36 -6.36 -7.29
CA MET A 138 6.37 -6.45 -8.33
C MET A 138 5.86 -6.03 -9.70
N SER A 139 6.77 -5.48 -10.50
CA SER A 139 6.52 -5.08 -11.90
C SER A 139 7.69 -5.45 -12.80
N TYR A 140 7.35 -5.91 -14.01
CA TYR A 140 8.31 -6.19 -15.06
C TYR A 140 8.37 -5.04 -16.06
N PHE A 141 9.56 -4.50 -16.27
CA PHE A 141 9.83 -3.47 -17.24
C PHE A 141 10.65 -4.03 -18.39
N GLY A 142 10.00 -4.19 -19.55
CA GLY A 142 10.64 -4.68 -20.77
C GLY A 142 11.85 -3.84 -21.17
N MET A 143 12.89 -4.51 -21.66
CA MET A 143 14.13 -3.88 -22.10
C MET A 143 14.40 -4.22 -23.56
N HIS A 144 14.68 -3.21 -24.37
CA HIS A 144 15.06 -3.42 -25.77
C HIS A 144 16.55 -3.80 -25.88
N ALA A 145 17.00 -4.16 -27.09
CA ALA A 145 18.34 -4.68 -27.35
C ALA A 145 19.51 -3.79 -26.87
N HIS A 146 19.34 -2.46 -26.83
CA HIS A 146 20.39 -1.53 -26.36
C HIS A 146 20.25 -1.12 -24.88
N GLY A 147 19.40 -1.81 -24.12
CA GLY A 147 19.33 -1.63 -22.68
C GLY A 147 18.57 -0.39 -22.22
N LYS A 148 17.56 0.06 -22.97
CA LYS A 148 16.56 1.02 -22.46
C LYS A 148 15.21 0.37 -22.28
N TRP A 149 14.35 1.05 -21.56
CA TRP A 149 12.98 0.67 -21.37
C TRP A 149 12.21 0.60 -22.70
N GLU A 150 11.48 -0.48 -22.89
CA GLU A 150 10.51 -0.66 -23.96
C GLU A 150 9.33 -1.48 -23.43
N LYS A 151 8.18 -0.82 -23.30
CA LYS A 151 6.96 -1.37 -22.68
C LYS A 151 6.53 -2.72 -23.25
N ASN A 152 6.69 -2.93 -24.56
CA ASN A 152 6.22 -4.12 -25.25
C ASN A 152 7.29 -5.23 -25.38
N SER A 153 8.52 -4.99 -24.89
CA SER A 153 9.54 -6.05 -24.84
C SER A 153 9.20 -7.04 -23.74
N SER A 154 9.35 -8.34 -24.03
CA SER A 154 8.98 -9.42 -23.09
C SER A 154 9.99 -10.56 -23.04
N ASP A 155 11.17 -10.42 -23.65
CA ASP A 155 12.22 -11.45 -23.65
C ASP A 155 13.31 -11.18 -22.61
N ARG A 156 13.52 -9.91 -22.26
CA ARG A 156 14.52 -9.42 -21.32
C ARG A 156 14.03 -8.11 -20.74
N GLY A 157 14.22 -7.90 -19.44
CA GLY A 157 13.73 -6.72 -18.74
C GLY A 157 14.29 -6.60 -17.35
N LEU A 158 13.78 -5.61 -16.61
CA LEU A 158 14.07 -5.41 -15.20
C LEU A 158 12.83 -5.78 -14.39
N LEU A 159 12.98 -6.67 -13.42
CA LEU A 159 11.94 -6.98 -12.44
C LEU A 159 12.25 -6.15 -11.18
N CYS A 160 11.31 -5.28 -10.81
CA CYS A 160 11.32 -4.60 -9.51
C CYS A 160 10.47 -5.42 -8.55
N VAL A 161 10.99 -5.77 -7.39
CA VAL A 161 10.29 -6.57 -6.39
C VAL A 161 10.44 -5.90 -5.03
N ASN A 162 9.33 -5.66 -4.36
CA ASN A 162 9.34 -5.16 -2.99
C ASN A 162 9.77 -6.24 -2.00
N HIS A 163 10.30 -5.81 -0.87
CA HIS A 163 10.71 -6.60 0.29
C HIS A 163 10.05 -5.97 1.51
N GLU A 164 8.87 -6.48 1.84
CA GLU A 164 7.91 -5.80 2.72
C GLU A 164 8.34 -5.84 4.19
N ALA A 165 8.56 -7.05 4.70
CA ALA A 165 8.83 -7.31 6.11
C ALA A 165 9.94 -8.36 6.27
N ILE A 166 10.14 -8.81 7.51
CA ILE A 166 11.16 -9.78 7.85
C ILE A 166 10.62 -10.80 8.86
N THR A 167 11.27 -11.96 8.90
CA THR A 167 11.19 -12.88 10.05
C THR A 167 12.54 -12.92 10.76
N PRO A 168 12.81 -12.07 11.76
CA PRO A 168 14.14 -11.94 12.38
C PRO A 168 14.70 -13.25 12.93
N ALA A 169 13.81 -14.14 13.39
CA ALA A 169 14.18 -15.46 13.90
C ALA A 169 14.96 -16.33 12.90
N PHE A 170 14.77 -16.11 11.59
CA PHE A 170 15.48 -16.85 10.52
C PHE A 170 16.63 -16.06 9.90
N LEU A 171 16.78 -14.77 10.21
CA LEU A 171 17.84 -13.91 9.66
C LEU A 171 19.15 -13.95 10.44
N HIS A 172 19.12 -14.44 11.69
CA HIS A 172 20.27 -14.47 12.59
C HIS A 172 20.49 -15.88 13.15
N PRO A 173 21.73 -16.27 13.49
CA PRO A 173 22.05 -17.66 13.87
C PRO A 173 21.22 -18.19 15.05
N THR A 174 20.82 -17.29 15.95
CA THR A 174 20.01 -17.61 17.14
C THR A 174 18.76 -16.73 17.26
N GLY A 175 18.31 -16.16 16.13
CA GLY A 175 17.32 -15.07 16.14
C GLY A 175 17.88 -13.75 16.71
N PRO A 176 17.02 -12.73 16.90
CA PRO A 176 17.46 -11.40 17.31
C PRO A 176 18.01 -11.38 18.74
N THR A 177 19.19 -10.81 18.94
CA THR A 177 19.79 -10.62 20.27
C THR A 177 19.11 -9.47 21.02
N ILE A 178 18.35 -9.81 22.05
CA ILE A 178 17.63 -8.87 22.91
C ILE A 178 18.05 -9.06 24.37
N VAL A 179 18.59 -8.00 25.00
CA VAL A 179 18.96 -7.98 26.42
C VAL A 179 18.17 -6.87 27.11
N ALA A 180 17.45 -7.20 28.18
CA ALA A 180 16.61 -6.27 28.92
C ALA A 180 15.64 -5.44 28.03
N GLY A 181 15.12 -6.05 26.96
CA GLY A 181 14.19 -5.41 26.02
C GLY A 181 14.85 -4.49 24.99
N ALA A 182 16.17 -4.51 24.85
CA ALA A 182 16.91 -3.72 23.86
C ALA A 182 17.76 -4.61 22.93
N ARG A 183 17.94 -4.18 21.68
CA ARG A 183 18.87 -4.79 20.72
C ARG A 183 20.31 -4.43 21.09
N THR A 184 21.14 -5.43 21.32
CA THR A 184 22.57 -5.23 21.66
C THR A 184 23.53 -5.60 20.53
N SER A 185 23.00 -6.09 19.40
CA SER A 185 23.79 -6.36 18.20
C SER A 185 23.44 -5.36 17.09
N ALA A 186 24.33 -4.41 16.87
CA ALA A 186 24.21 -3.42 15.80
C ALA A 186 24.22 -4.07 14.40
N ASP A 187 25.03 -5.12 14.24
CA ASP A 187 25.18 -5.90 13.00
C ASP A 187 23.90 -6.62 12.59
N GLU A 188 23.14 -7.17 13.56
CA GLU A 188 21.84 -7.76 13.27
C GLU A 188 20.85 -6.72 12.74
N VAL A 189 20.74 -5.57 13.41
CA VAL A 189 19.84 -4.49 12.98
C VAL A 189 20.27 -3.92 11.63
N LEU A 190 21.58 -3.84 11.37
CA LEU A 190 22.10 -3.42 10.07
C LEU A 190 21.69 -4.40 8.96
N ARG A 191 21.71 -5.71 9.22
CA ARG A 191 21.19 -6.72 8.27
C ARG A 191 19.71 -6.51 8.02
N GLU A 192 18.91 -6.33 9.09
CA GLU A 192 17.47 -6.08 9.02
C GLU A 192 17.15 -4.83 8.19
N PHE A 193 17.94 -3.76 8.29
CA PHE A 193 17.83 -2.58 7.45
C PHE A 193 18.04 -2.87 5.96
N TYR A 194 18.99 -3.74 5.61
CA TYR A 194 19.29 -4.07 4.24
C TYR A 194 18.29 -5.04 3.62
N VAL A 195 17.60 -5.89 4.37
CA VAL A 195 16.65 -6.86 3.80
C VAL A 195 15.26 -6.29 3.51
N HIS A 196 14.93 -5.09 3.99
CA HIS A 196 13.72 -4.37 3.58
C HIS A 196 13.93 -3.60 2.27
N GLY A 197 12.84 -3.17 1.64
CA GLY A 197 12.85 -2.21 0.54
C GLY A 197 12.51 -2.84 -0.81
N ILE A 198 13.42 -2.77 -1.78
CA ILE A 198 13.19 -3.18 -3.17
C ILE A 198 14.47 -3.83 -3.72
N GLY A 199 14.31 -4.89 -4.50
CA GLY A 199 15.31 -5.41 -5.44
C GLY A 199 14.93 -5.05 -6.87
N VAL A 200 15.84 -4.40 -7.60
CA VAL A 200 15.78 -4.30 -9.06
C VAL A 200 16.74 -5.34 -9.61
N ILE A 201 16.25 -6.27 -10.42
CA ILE A 201 17.07 -7.32 -11.04
C ILE A 201 16.82 -7.42 -12.54
N GLU A 202 17.88 -7.59 -13.33
CA GLU A 202 17.72 -7.94 -14.74
C GLU A 202 17.32 -9.42 -14.88
N VAL A 203 16.24 -9.68 -15.63
CA VAL A 203 15.75 -11.02 -15.93
C VAL A 203 15.63 -11.23 -17.44
N ALA A 204 15.90 -12.45 -17.89
CA ALA A 204 15.79 -12.82 -19.30
C ALA A 204 15.28 -14.25 -19.45
N LYS A 205 14.54 -14.50 -20.54
CA LYS A 205 14.22 -15.86 -20.98
C LYS A 205 15.50 -16.64 -21.26
N GLU A 206 15.52 -17.91 -20.89
CA GLU A 206 16.57 -18.83 -21.31
C GLU A 206 16.28 -19.31 -22.74
N HIS A 207 17.16 -18.96 -23.69
CA HIS A 207 17.08 -19.52 -25.03
C HIS A 207 17.38 -21.03 -24.99
N GLY A 208 16.55 -21.84 -25.66
CA GLY A 208 16.72 -23.30 -25.70
C GLY A 208 15.98 -24.09 -24.61
N ARG A 209 15.38 -23.43 -23.61
CA ARG A 209 14.48 -24.05 -22.62
C ARG A 209 13.16 -23.29 -22.58
N ARG A 210 12.10 -23.89 -23.12
CA ARG A 210 10.81 -23.23 -23.27
C ARG A 210 10.26 -22.81 -21.89
N GLY A 211 10.09 -21.50 -21.69
CA GLY A 211 9.40 -20.94 -20.54
C GLY A 211 10.25 -20.70 -19.29
N THR A 212 11.56 -20.98 -19.33
CA THR A 212 12.45 -20.75 -18.18
C THR A 212 13.01 -19.33 -18.21
N TRP A 213 13.05 -18.68 -17.05
CA TRP A 213 13.65 -17.37 -16.82
C TRP A 213 14.82 -17.49 -15.84
N ARG A 214 15.81 -16.61 -15.97
CA ARG A 214 16.89 -16.44 -14.99
C ARG A 214 17.10 -14.96 -14.73
N TYR A 215 17.55 -14.62 -13.52
CA TYR A 215 18.12 -13.31 -13.28
C TYR A 215 19.60 -13.29 -13.65
N LYS A 216 20.10 -12.12 -14.05
CA LYS A 216 21.50 -11.89 -14.39
C LYS A 216 22.20 -11.24 -13.20
N GLN A 217 22.90 -12.05 -12.39
CA GLN A 217 23.56 -11.61 -11.16
C GLN A 217 24.53 -10.44 -11.36
N ASP A 218 25.27 -10.41 -12.47
CA ASP A 218 26.29 -9.39 -12.75
C ASP A 218 25.72 -8.19 -13.57
N SER A 219 24.40 -8.03 -13.63
CA SER A 219 23.81 -6.91 -14.36
C SER A 219 24.14 -5.57 -13.70
N ARG A 220 24.57 -4.60 -14.51
CA ARG A 220 24.77 -3.21 -14.11
C ARG A 220 23.49 -2.50 -13.64
N PHE A 221 22.32 -3.07 -13.90
CA PHE A 221 21.04 -2.52 -13.47
C PHE A 221 20.63 -3.03 -12.09
N ASN A 222 21.27 -4.10 -11.59
CA ASN A 222 20.90 -4.67 -10.32
C ASN A 222 21.13 -3.66 -9.19
N ARG A 223 20.14 -3.53 -8.31
CA ARG A 223 20.16 -2.54 -7.24
C ARG A 223 19.30 -2.96 -6.06
N ARG A 224 19.79 -2.73 -4.85
CA ARG A 224 18.94 -2.65 -3.65
C ARG A 224 18.59 -1.20 -3.35
N ILE A 225 17.32 -0.96 -3.10
CA ILE A 225 16.82 0.22 -2.39
C ILE A 225 16.34 -0.31 -1.03
N HIS A 226 16.79 0.29 0.06
CA HIS A 226 16.57 -0.23 1.41
C HIS A 226 16.43 0.92 2.40
N THR A 227 16.34 0.63 3.70
CA THR A 227 16.05 1.68 4.70
C THR A 227 17.17 2.73 4.81
N LEU A 228 18.37 2.45 4.28
CA LEU A 228 19.51 3.37 4.32
C LEU A 228 19.74 4.14 3.01
N THR A 229 18.93 3.90 1.97
CA THR A 229 19.05 4.60 0.69
C THR A 229 18.58 6.05 0.84
N GLU A 230 19.40 7.03 0.45
CA GLU A 230 18.95 8.43 0.40
C GLU A 230 17.81 8.60 -0.62
N MET A 231 16.79 9.37 -0.25
CA MET A 231 15.62 9.64 -1.08
C MET A 231 15.27 11.13 -1.03
N LYS A 232 14.83 11.67 -2.16
CA LYS A 232 14.31 13.04 -2.23
C LYS A 232 12.84 13.05 -1.81
N LEU A 233 12.45 14.04 -1.01
CA LEU A 233 11.05 14.36 -0.79
C LEU A 233 10.60 15.30 -1.92
N SER A 234 9.49 14.99 -2.58
CA SER A 234 8.97 15.78 -3.71
C SER A 234 7.48 16.07 -3.57
N GLY A 235 6.99 17.15 -4.18
CA GLY A 235 5.63 17.65 -3.99
C GLY A 235 5.47 18.57 -2.77
N SER A 236 4.24 18.93 -2.43
CA SER A 236 3.94 20.06 -1.53
C SER A 236 4.44 19.90 -0.09
N ALA A 237 4.71 18.69 0.39
CA ALA A 237 5.22 18.50 1.75
C ALA A 237 6.76 18.58 1.85
N ALA A 238 7.48 18.55 0.74
CA ALA A 238 8.94 18.68 0.72
C ALA A 238 9.39 20.09 1.14
N ASN A 239 10.53 20.19 1.81
CA ASN A 239 11.12 21.45 2.30
C ASN A 239 10.23 22.21 3.30
N THR A 240 9.36 21.50 4.01
CA THR A 240 8.49 22.08 5.04
C THR A 240 9.03 21.76 6.44
N PRO A 241 8.70 22.56 7.47
CA PRO A 241 9.11 22.28 8.85
C PRO A 241 8.67 20.89 9.34
N TYR A 242 7.60 20.33 8.78
CA TYR A 242 7.10 19.00 9.14
C TYR A 242 8.04 17.85 8.72
N MET A 243 8.98 18.10 7.81
CA MET A 243 9.93 17.12 7.27
C MET A 243 11.35 17.27 7.83
N ILE A 244 11.58 18.30 8.66
CA ILE A 244 12.91 18.57 9.24
C ILE A 244 13.27 17.46 10.22
N THR A 245 14.46 16.90 10.03
CA THR A 245 15.09 15.94 10.96
C THR A 245 16.58 16.26 11.04
N LYS A 246 17.29 15.63 11.99
CA LYS A 246 18.75 15.67 12.05
C LYS A 246 19.46 15.27 10.75
N PHE A 247 18.86 14.39 9.94
CA PHE A 247 19.41 13.99 8.64
C PHE A 247 19.14 15.00 7.51
N SER A 248 18.01 15.70 7.57
CA SER A 248 17.60 16.72 6.58
C SER A 248 17.11 17.96 7.32
N PRO A 249 18.02 18.85 7.76
CA PRO A 249 17.66 20.07 8.45
C PRO A 249 16.81 21.05 7.62
N ASP A 250 16.79 20.87 6.29
CA ASP A 250 15.99 21.62 5.33
C ASP A 250 14.68 20.92 4.94
N GLY A 251 14.44 19.68 5.38
CA GLY A 251 13.29 18.87 5.01
C GLY A 251 13.21 18.47 3.53
N SER A 252 14.32 18.53 2.78
CA SER A 252 14.36 18.22 1.34
C SER A 252 14.49 16.73 1.03
N LYS A 253 14.97 15.93 2.00
CA LYS A 253 15.29 14.52 1.80
C LYS A 253 15.00 13.67 3.04
N THR A 254 15.00 12.37 2.83
CA THR A 254 14.98 11.36 3.90
C THR A 254 15.92 10.23 3.54
N ARG A 255 16.02 9.25 4.42
CA ARG A 255 16.78 8.02 4.21
C ARG A 255 15.85 6.83 4.38
N GLY A 256 15.60 6.14 3.28
CA GLY A 256 14.97 4.84 3.26
C GLY A 256 13.50 4.81 2.90
N THR A 257 13.09 3.60 2.59
CA THR A 257 11.70 3.16 2.46
C THR A 257 11.54 1.86 3.24
N ILE A 258 10.34 1.59 3.73
CA ILE A 258 10.08 0.38 4.52
C ILE A 258 8.64 -0.09 4.35
N ASN A 259 8.41 -1.37 4.65
CA ASN A 259 7.09 -1.98 4.61
C ASN A 259 6.44 -1.73 3.25
N ASN A 260 7.26 -2.04 2.24
CA ASN A 260 6.96 -1.89 0.85
C ASN A 260 6.00 -3.01 0.47
N CYS A 261 4.70 -2.74 0.46
CA CYS A 261 3.65 -3.73 0.23
C CYS A 261 3.51 -4.03 -1.27
N ALA A 262 2.46 -3.54 -1.93
CA ALA A 262 2.26 -3.69 -3.36
C ALA A 262 3.00 -2.63 -4.20
N ASN A 263 2.57 -2.48 -5.44
CA ASN A 263 3.25 -1.68 -6.44
C ASN A 263 2.32 -0.84 -7.30
N GLY A 264 2.96 -0.08 -8.18
CA GLY A 264 2.34 0.65 -9.29
C GLY A 264 3.36 0.89 -10.38
N GLU A 265 2.88 1.36 -11.52
CA GLU A 265 3.69 1.68 -12.69
C GLU A 265 3.32 3.07 -13.22
N THR A 266 4.24 3.66 -13.97
CA THR A 266 4.01 4.91 -14.68
C THR A 266 4.10 4.71 -16.19
N PRO A 267 3.40 5.54 -17.00
CA PRO A 267 3.50 5.46 -18.45
C PRO A 267 4.85 5.92 -19.00
N TRP A 268 5.78 6.37 -18.14
CA TRP A 268 7.14 6.75 -18.48
C TRP A 268 8.23 5.80 -17.96
N GLY A 269 7.84 4.59 -17.56
CA GLY A 269 8.77 3.49 -17.29
C GLY A 269 9.44 3.51 -15.92
N THR A 270 8.81 4.14 -14.93
CA THR A 270 9.24 4.08 -13.53
C THR A 270 8.33 3.21 -12.68
N TYR A 271 8.90 2.71 -11.60
CA TYR A 271 8.24 1.84 -10.63
C TYR A 271 7.76 2.65 -9.43
N LEU A 272 6.55 2.36 -8.98
CA LEU A 272 6.00 2.92 -7.74
C LEU A 272 5.95 1.80 -6.70
N THR A 273 6.60 2.02 -5.56
CA THR A 273 6.49 1.15 -4.38
C THR A 273 5.73 1.89 -3.28
N CYS A 274 5.00 1.17 -2.43
CA CYS A 274 4.03 1.75 -1.51
C CYS A 274 4.37 1.38 -0.06
N GLU A 275 4.53 2.38 0.80
CA GLU A 275 4.80 2.17 2.22
C GLU A 275 3.49 2.00 3.01
N GLU A 276 3.31 0.84 3.63
CA GLU A 276 2.03 0.43 4.24
C GLU A 276 2.07 0.51 5.78
N ASN A 277 2.56 -0.52 6.47
CA ASN A 277 2.64 -0.62 7.94
C ASN A 277 3.87 0.07 8.55
N TRP A 278 4.30 1.20 7.98
CA TRP A 278 5.49 1.95 8.40
C TRP A 278 5.41 2.49 9.85
N ALA A 279 4.20 2.78 10.35
CA ALA A 279 4.01 3.42 11.66
C ALA A 279 4.54 2.55 12.80
N GLY A 280 4.39 1.23 12.67
CA GLY A 280 4.79 0.27 13.70
C GLY A 280 6.29 0.17 13.91
N TYR A 281 7.12 0.62 12.97
CA TYR A 281 8.58 0.60 13.11
C TYR A 281 9.11 1.71 14.01
N PHE A 282 8.33 2.76 14.25
CA PHE A 282 8.75 3.89 15.07
C PHE A 282 8.55 3.62 16.56
N ARG A 283 9.60 3.85 17.34
CA ARG A 283 9.52 3.89 18.79
C ARG A 283 8.93 5.22 19.24
N ARG A 284 7.91 5.17 20.09
CA ARG A 284 7.37 6.33 20.80
C ARG A 284 6.67 5.92 22.09
N ILE A 285 7.30 6.23 23.24
CA ILE A 285 6.70 5.98 24.55
C ILE A 285 5.78 7.14 24.90
N THR A 286 4.47 6.92 24.73
CA THR A 286 3.44 7.96 24.92
C THR A 286 3.48 8.59 26.30
N ALA A 287 3.67 7.80 27.36
CA ALA A 287 3.69 8.28 28.74
C ALA A 287 4.76 9.35 29.01
N THR A 288 5.89 9.29 28.31
CA THR A 288 7.02 10.22 28.50
C THR A 288 7.16 11.24 27.37
N ASP A 289 6.64 10.95 26.17
CA ASP A 289 6.66 11.89 25.04
C ASP A 289 5.48 12.86 25.05
N ASN A 290 4.26 12.42 25.43
CA ASN A 290 3.05 13.24 25.35
C ASN A 290 3.17 14.62 26.05
N PRO A 291 3.80 14.74 27.25
CA PRO A 291 3.98 16.04 27.90
C PRO A 291 4.78 17.06 27.08
N ASN A 292 5.56 16.59 26.08
CA ASN A 292 6.43 17.43 25.25
C ASN A 292 5.79 17.81 23.90
N ARG A 293 4.53 17.40 23.67
CA ARG A 293 3.83 17.52 22.38
C ARG A 293 2.66 18.48 22.43
N THR A 294 2.39 19.09 21.29
CA THR A 294 1.16 19.86 21.04
C THR A 294 -0.03 18.92 20.84
N ALA A 295 -1.25 19.41 21.08
CA ALA A 295 -2.48 18.64 20.82
C ALA A 295 -2.58 18.18 19.36
N LYS A 296 -2.09 19.00 18.42
CA LYS A 296 -2.06 18.70 16.98
C LYS A 296 -1.14 17.51 16.67
N GLU A 297 0.08 17.48 17.22
CA GLU A 297 0.98 16.33 17.07
C GLU A 297 0.38 15.06 17.68
N LEU A 298 -0.26 15.17 18.85
CA LEU A 298 -0.91 14.03 19.50
C LEU A 298 -2.05 13.44 18.66
N ALA A 299 -2.89 14.30 18.08
CA ALA A 299 -3.97 13.88 17.19
C ALA A 299 -3.43 13.15 15.94
N SER A 300 -2.35 13.67 15.35
CA SER A 300 -1.68 13.01 14.21
C SER A 300 -1.12 11.64 14.62
N PHE A 301 -0.30 11.55 15.66
CA PHE A 301 0.28 10.27 16.09
C PHE A 301 -0.78 9.24 16.46
N ALA A 302 -1.86 9.64 17.14
CA ALA A 302 -2.96 8.74 17.48
C ALA A 302 -3.64 8.18 16.23
N ARG A 303 -3.91 9.03 15.22
CA ARG A 303 -4.59 8.59 14.00
C ARG A 303 -3.76 7.64 13.13
N TYR A 304 -2.43 7.80 13.16
CA TYR A 304 -1.52 6.92 12.42
C TYR A 304 -1.00 5.74 13.23
N GLY A 305 -1.27 5.66 14.54
CA GLY A 305 -0.83 4.54 15.38
C GLY A 305 0.65 4.59 15.79
N VAL A 306 1.31 5.75 15.74
CA VAL A 306 2.73 5.87 16.11
C VAL A 306 2.88 5.83 17.64
N ALA A 307 3.18 4.65 18.17
CA ALA A 307 3.36 4.39 19.58
C ALA A 307 4.15 3.10 19.83
N GLY A 308 4.60 2.90 21.07
CA GLY A 308 5.23 1.66 21.52
C GLY A 308 6.74 1.65 21.34
N ASN A 309 7.33 0.46 21.34
CA ASN A 309 8.79 0.27 21.29
C ASN A 309 9.38 0.20 19.88
N GLY A 310 8.54 0.23 18.84
CA GLY A 310 8.92 -0.10 17.46
C GLY A 310 8.95 -1.63 17.25
N ARG A 311 8.38 -2.10 16.14
CA ARG A 311 8.16 -3.53 15.80
C ARG A 311 9.42 -4.39 16.00
N GLU A 312 10.56 -3.90 15.53
CA GLU A 312 11.84 -4.62 15.54
C GLU A 312 12.86 -4.07 16.57
N LEU A 313 12.42 -3.15 17.44
CA LEU A 313 13.23 -2.53 18.50
C LEU A 313 14.49 -1.80 18.00
N TRP A 314 14.55 -1.41 16.73
CA TRP A 314 15.74 -0.78 16.11
C TRP A 314 16.23 0.46 16.85
N ALA A 315 15.31 1.26 17.37
CA ALA A 315 15.63 2.48 18.13
C ALA A 315 16.30 2.23 19.49
N THR A 316 16.46 0.97 19.91
CA THR A 316 17.02 0.60 21.23
C THR A 316 18.51 0.27 21.20
N VAL A 317 19.14 0.22 20.03
CA VAL A 317 20.57 -0.08 19.90
C VAL A 317 21.41 0.95 20.64
N THR A 318 22.31 0.47 21.51
CA THR A 318 23.21 1.30 22.30
C THR A 318 24.60 0.65 22.42
N PRO A 319 25.71 1.41 22.26
CA PRO A 319 25.75 2.81 21.80
C PRO A 319 25.30 2.93 20.32
N ASP A 320 24.81 4.11 19.96
CA ASP A 320 24.39 4.44 18.59
C ASP A 320 25.53 5.14 17.82
N THR A 321 25.36 5.34 16.52
CA THR A 321 26.31 6.12 15.68
C THR A 321 26.13 7.62 15.90
N THR A 322 27.11 8.42 15.49
CA THR A 322 27.07 9.90 15.59
C THR A 322 25.85 10.51 14.87
N ASP A 323 25.43 9.93 13.75
CA ASP A 323 24.25 10.34 12.98
C ASP A 323 22.93 9.71 13.47
N ASN A 324 22.97 8.91 14.54
CA ASN A 324 21.86 8.10 15.04
C ASN A 324 21.24 7.17 14.00
N LEU A 325 22.07 6.36 13.37
CA LEU A 325 21.64 5.38 12.36
C LEU A 325 20.52 4.48 12.87
N TYR A 326 20.60 4.07 14.14
CA TYR A 326 19.59 3.23 14.78
C TYR A 326 18.52 4.09 15.49
N GLY A 327 18.96 5.12 16.22
CA GLY A 327 18.09 6.01 16.98
C GLY A 327 17.15 6.88 16.11
N ARG A 328 17.36 6.97 14.79
CA ARG A 328 16.45 7.67 13.87
C ARG A 328 15.03 7.11 13.82
N TRP A 329 14.84 5.87 14.27
CA TRP A 329 13.52 5.25 14.43
C TRP A 329 12.84 5.64 15.75
N ASN A 330 13.47 6.47 16.58
CA ASN A 330 12.88 7.05 17.76
C ASN A 330 12.16 8.35 17.41
N ALA A 331 10.83 8.28 17.38
CA ALA A 331 9.98 9.42 17.06
C ALA A 331 9.76 10.37 18.26
N MET A 332 10.34 10.09 19.44
CA MET A 332 10.21 10.98 20.60
C MET A 332 10.94 12.32 20.40
N LYS A 333 10.44 13.36 21.05
CA LYS A 333 11.10 14.67 21.10
C LYS A 333 12.23 14.64 22.13
N LEU A 334 13.46 14.52 21.65
CA LEU A 334 14.66 14.35 22.49
C LEU A 334 15.62 15.53 22.39
N GLY A 335 15.61 16.23 21.26
CA GLY A 335 16.45 17.39 20.98
C GLY A 335 15.89 18.69 21.55
N ALA A 336 16.75 19.70 21.64
CA ALA A 336 16.43 21.03 22.14
C ALA A 336 15.93 21.98 21.04
N SER A 337 16.20 21.66 19.76
CA SER A 337 15.75 22.49 18.64
C SER A 337 14.22 22.62 18.60
N SER A 338 13.75 23.79 18.19
CA SER A 338 12.32 24.06 18.04
C SER A 338 11.73 23.40 16.78
N ASP A 339 12.55 23.19 15.75
CA ASP A 339 12.17 22.68 14.43
C ASP A 339 12.43 21.17 14.23
N GLY A 340 13.16 20.53 15.14
CA GLY A 340 13.51 19.11 15.04
C GLY A 340 14.80 18.84 14.25
N SER A 341 15.61 19.86 13.97
CA SER A 341 16.89 19.74 13.25
C SER A 341 17.99 19.00 14.02
N ASP A 342 17.78 18.70 15.31
CA ASP A 342 18.74 18.00 16.18
C ASP A 342 18.25 16.61 16.67
N ASP A 343 17.07 16.17 16.24
CA ASP A 343 16.55 14.82 16.53
C ASP A 343 15.71 14.26 15.36
N TYR A 344 14.95 13.19 15.63
CA TYR A 344 14.14 12.48 14.64
C TYR A 344 12.65 12.49 14.98
N ARG A 345 12.18 13.49 15.74
CA ARG A 345 10.77 13.59 16.16
C ARG A 345 9.77 13.64 14.99
N ASN A 346 10.22 14.12 13.84
CA ASN A 346 9.45 14.24 12.60
C ASN A 346 9.73 13.11 11.61
N ALA A 347 10.64 12.17 11.91
CA ALA A 347 10.97 11.07 11.01
C ALA A 347 9.74 10.27 10.54
N PRO A 348 8.71 9.99 11.38
CA PRO A 348 7.48 9.35 10.92
C PRO A 348 6.80 10.06 9.74
N ASN A 349 6.89 11.39 9.64
CA ASN A 349 6.27 12.16 8.56
C ASN A 349 6.92 11.89 7.19
N THR A 350 8.15 11.35 7.19
CA THR A 350 8.91 11.02 5.97
C THR A 350 8.62 9.61 5.44
N PHE A 351 7.69 8.88 6.06
CA PHE A 351 7.23 7.54 5.65
C PHE A 351 5.71 7.51 5.47
N GLY A 352 5.21 6.50 4.75
CA GLY A 352 3.81 6.35 4.39
C GLY A 352 3.47 6.99 3.05
N TRP A 353 4.45 7.03 2.14
CA TRP A 353 4.30 7.65 0.83
C TRP A 353 4.40 6.59 -0.27
N VAL A 354 3.84 6.91 -1.43
CA VAL A 354 4.26 6.27 -2.68
C VAL A 354 5.66 6.76 -3.03
N VAL A 355 6.58 5.84 -3.32
CA VAL A 355 7.98 6.11 -3.68
C VAL A 355 8.22 5.71 -5.13
N GLU A 356 8.70 6.65 -5.94
CA GLU A 356 9.05 6.40 -7.34
C GLU A 356 10.54 6.05 -7.51
N ILE A 357 10.80 5.02 -8.30
CA ILE A 357 12.12 4.48 -8.63
C ILE A 357 12.27 4.39 -10.14
N ASP A 358 13.40 4.84 -10.68
CA ASP A 358 13.78 4.55 -12.07
C ASP A 358 14.61 3.26 -12.14
N PRO A 359 14.03 2.15 -12.64
CA PRO A 359 14.76 0.89 -12.72
C PRO A 359 15.91 0.93 -13.74
N PHE A 360 15.82 1.76 -14.79
CA PHE A 360 16.87 1.89 -15.81
C PHE A 360 17.95 2.91 -15.44
N GLY A 361 17.71 3.71 -14.39
CA GLY A 361 18.67 4.61 -13.77
C GLY A 361 19.17 4.09 -12.42
N PRO A 362 20.12 3.13 -12.35
CA PRO A 362 20.58 2.56 -11.07
C PRO A 362 21.27 3.57 -10.14
N ALA A 363 21.73 4.71 -10.66
CA ALA A 363 22.27 5.82 -9.87
C ALA A 363 21.22 6.89 -9.52
N SER A 364 19.98 6.77 -10.00
CA SER A 364 18.91 7.74 -9.72
C SER A 364 18.57 7.75 -8.23
N ILE A 365 18.20 8.91 -7.69
CA ILE A 365 17.73 9.04 -6.31
C ILE A 365 16.22 8.81 -6.30
N PRO A 366 15.69 7.80 -5.58
CA PRO A 366 14.24 7.60 -5.46
C PRO A 366 13.53 8.83 -4.89
N ARG A 367 12.26 9.02 -5.25
CA ARG A 367 11.47 10.19 -4.86
C ARG A 367 10.20 9.79 -4.12
N LYS A 368 10.00 10.31 -2.91
CA LYS A 368 8.71 10.16 -2.20
C LYS A 368 7.73 11.21 -2.73
N ARG A 369 6.62 10.76 -3.32
CA ARG A 369 5.66 11.59 -4.05
C ARG A 369 4.56 12.09 -3.12
N THR A 370 4.81 13.22 -2.48
CA THR A 370 3.95 13.68 -1.36
C THR A 370 2.56 14.13 -1.80
N ALA A 371 2.36 14.48 -3.08
CA ALA A 371 1.04 14.87 -3.58
C ALA A 371 0.03 13.70 -3.63
N LEU A 372 0.51 12.45 -3.55
CA LEU A 372 -0.34 11.25 -3.48
C LEU A 372 -0.87 10.98 -2.04
N GLY A 373 -0.48 11.80 -1.07
CA GLY A 373 -0.93 11.73 0.32
C GLY A 373 -0.19 10.69 1.15
N ARG A 374 -0.28 10.83 2.48
CA ARG A 374 0.38 9.96 3.46
C ARG A 374 -0.58 9.06 4.21
N PHE A 375 -0.43 7.75 4.04
CA PHE A 375 -1.22 6.71 4.71
C PHE A 375 -0.54 5.34 4.57
N ALA A 376 -1.25 4.27 4.92
CA ALA A 376 -0.78 2.90 4.75
C ALA A 376 -1.09 2.45 3.32
N HIS A 377 -0.24 2.83 2.36
CA HIS A 377 -0.52 2.57 0.94
C HIS A 377 -0.34 1.09 0.63
N GLU A 378 -1.39 0.44 0.15
CA GLU A 378 -1.22 -0.90 -0.41
C GLU A 378 -0.48 -0.81 -1.75
N GLY A 379 -1.04 -0.06 -2.70
CA GLY A 379 -0.58 0.02 -4.08
C GLY A 379 -1.08 1.28 -4.79
N ALA A 380 -0.52 1.57 -5.96
CA ALA A 380 -0.86 2.75 -6.77
C ALA A 380 -1.25 2.35 -8.20
N MET A 381 -2.55 2.22 -8.44
CA MET A 381 -3.09 1.63 -9.67
C MET A 381 -3.33 2.69 -10.75
N LEU A 382 -2.49 2.67 -11.78
CA LEU A 382 -2.59 3.57 -12.93
C LEU A 382 -3.91 3.37 -13.69
N GLY A 383 -4.69 4.44 -13.82
CA GLY A 383 -5.88 4.50 -14.65
C GLY A 383 -5.59 4.48 -16.16
N PRO A 384 -6.62 4.51 -17.01
CA PRO A 384 -6.44 4.54 -18.46
C PRO A 384 -5.59 5.75 -18.90
N VAL A 385 -4.52 5.48 -19.66
CA VAL A 385 -3.61 6.50 -20.18
C VAL A 385 -4.06 6.93 -21.56
N LYS A 386 -4.54 8.18 -21.68
CA LYS A 386 -4.99 8.74 -22.96
C LYS A 386 -4.28 10.07 -23.23
N THR A 387 -3.86 10.28 -24.47
CA THR A 387 -3.16 11.51 -24.87
C THR A 387 -4.06 12.72 -24.64
N GLY A 388 -3.54 13.75 -23.98
CA GLY A 388 -4.28 14.98 -23.70
C GLY A 388 -5.24 14.89 -22.52
N GLU A 389 -5.34 13.75 -21.82
CA GLU A 389 -6.10 13.61 -20.58
C GLU A 389 -5.17 13.62 -19.36
N PRO A 390 -5.65 13.98 -18.15
CA PRO A 390 -4.87 13.83 -16.93
C PRO A 390 -4.57 12.35 -16.65
N LEU A 391 -3.52 12.10 -15.86
CA LEU A 391 -3.18 10.78 -15.37
C LEU A 391 -3.78 10.57 -13.98
N VAL A 392 -4.16 9.33 -13.69
CA VAL A 392 -4.89 8.99 -12.48
C VAL A 392 -4.27 7.77 -11.83
N TRP A 393 -4.15 7.80 -10.49
CA TRP A 393 -3.79 6.63 -9.69
C TRP A 393 -4.84 6.41 -8.60
N TYR A 394 -5.33 5.18 -8.48
CA TYR A 394 -6.21 4.75 -7.39
C TYR A 394 -5.38 4.04 -6.32
N MET A 395 -5.62 4.37 -5.05
CA MET A 395 -4.82 3.90 -3.92
C MET A 395 -5.71 3.44 -2.77
N GLY A 396 -5.45 2.24 -2.24
CA GLY A 396 -6.06 1.75 -1.01
C GLY A 396 -5.23 2.16 0.20
N CYS A 397 -5.90 2.50 1.30
CA CYS A 397 -5.25 2.60 2.60
C CYS A 397 -5.57 1.35 3.43
N ASP A 398 -4.65 0.39 3.51
CA ASP A 398 -4.90 -0.83 4.26
C ASP A 398 -4.79 -0.57 5.77
N ALA A 399 -5.94 -0.28 6.35
CA ALA A 399 -6.21 -0.46 7.77
C ALA A 399 -7.72 -0.52 7.95
N ARG A 400 -8.16 -1.07 9.09
CA ARG A 400 -9.58 -1.20 9.38
C ARG A 400 -10.23 0.18 9.42
N ASN A 401 -11.34 0.31 8.69
CA ASN A 401 -12.14 1.53 8.59
C ASN A 401 -11.45 2.71 7.88
N GLU A 402 -10.31 2.50 7.21
CA GLU A 402 -9.70 3.54 6.39
C GLU A 402 -10.31 3.56 4.97
N TYR A 403 -9.67 4.25 4.02
CA TYR A 403 -10.35 4.77 2.84
C TYR A 403 -9.70 4.34 1.51
N ILE A 404 -10.44 4.56 0.41
CA ILE A 404 -9.92 4.49 -0.97
C ILE A 404 -9.73 5.91 -1.49
N TYR A 405 -8.59 6.14 -2.13
CA TYR A 405 -8.15 7.43 -2.64
C TYR A 405 -7.96 7.39 -4.16
N LYS A 406 -8.00 8.59 -4.75
CA LYS A 406 -7.73 8.84 -6.16
C LYS A 406 -6.85 10.08 -6.29
N TYR A 407 -5.73 9.96 -6.95
CA TYR A 407 -4.90 11.10 -7.35
C TYR A 407 -5.13 11.40 -8.84
N VAL A 408 -5.26 12.68 -9.20
CA VAL A 408 -5.42 13.15 -10.58
C VAL A 408 -4.36 14.22 -10.85
N SER A 409 -3.51 14.01 -11.86
CA SER A 409 -2.49 15.00 -12.23
C SER A 409 -3.14 16.26 -12.81
N ASN A 410 -2.62 17.44 -12.47
CA ASN A 410 -3.06 18.69 -13.12
C ASN A 410 -2.56 18.77 -14.57
N ARG A 411 -1.41 18.14 -14.85
CA ARG A 411 -0.86 18.04 -16.21
C ARG A 411 -1.57 16.96 -17.01
N ARG A 412 -1.80 17.26 -18.29
CA ARG A 412 -2.35 16.33 -19.29
C ARG A 412 -1.22 15.51 -19.93
N TRP A 413 -1.46 14.23 -20.13
CA TRP A 413 -0.49 13.27 -20.65
C TRP A 413 -0.03 13.64 -22.06
N ASN A 414 1.29 13.70 -22.22
CA ASN A 414 1.96 13.86 -23.50
C ASN A 414 2.82 12.63 -23.79
N PRO A 415 2.54 11.84 -24.85
CA PRO A 415 3.31 10.65 -25.20
C PRO A 415 4.82 10.90 -25.40
N ARG A 416 5.25 12.14 -25.66
CA ARG A 416 6.67 12.49 -25.75
C ARG A 416 7.43 12.29 -24.44
N ASP A 417 6.72 12.22 -23.31
CA ASP A 417 7.32 12.05 -21.99
C ASP A 417 7.57 10.57 -21.65
N ALA A 418 7.15 9.60 -22.48
CA ALA A 418 7.22 8.17 -22.16
C ALA A 418 8.63 7.64 -21.86
N HIS A 419 9.70 8.31 -22.30
CA HIS A 419 11.07 7.84 -22.08
C HIS A 419 11.89 8.77 -21.17
N GLY A 420 11.24 9.66 -20.42
CA GLY A 420 11.93 10.63 -19.58
C GLY A 420 12.29 10.16 -18.17
N GLY A 421 11.90 8.94 -17.77
CA GLY A 421 12.25 8.35 -16.47
C GLY A 421 11.76 9.19 -15.29
N ILE A 422 12.50 9.17 -14.18
CA ILE A 422 12.04 9.77 -12.91
C ILE A 422 11.80 11.29 -12.95
N GLU A 423 12.46 12.03 -13.84
CA GLU A 423 12.24 13.48 -13.97
C GLU A 423 10.84 13.81 -14.49
N VAL A 424 10.25 12.92 -15.29
CA VAL A 424 8.85 13.06 -15.75
C VAL A 424 7.87 12.92 -14.60
N GLY A 425 8.22 12.14 -13.57
CA GLY A 425 7.42 12.04 -12.36
C GLY A 425 7.21 13.38 -11.66
N ASP A 426 8.18 14.30 -11.69
CA ASP A 426 8.00 15.65 -11.10
C ASP A 426 6.88 16.44 -11.79
N LYS A 427 6.69 16.21 -13.10
CA LYS A 427 5.64 16.87 -13.87
C LYS A 427 4.24 16.32 -13.54
N TYR A 428 4.11 15.02 -13.29
CA TYR A 428 2.80 14.36 -13.22
C TYR A 428 2.40 13.86 -11.82
N LEU A 429 3.36 13.64 -10.91
CA LEU A 429 3.12 13.10 -9.57
C LEU A 429 3.33 14.12 -8.45
N ASP A 430 3.92 15.29 -8.73
CA ASP A 430 4.08 16.35 -7.72
C ASP A 430 3.00 17.45 -7.83
N ASP A 431 2.30 17.54 -8.98
CA ASP A 431 1.30 18.58 -9.28
C ASP A 431 -0.03 17.95 -9.69
N GLY A 432 -0.96 17.87 -8.74
CA GLY A 432 -2.26 17.26 -8.94
C GLY A 432 -3.20 17.45 -7.75
N LYS A 433 -4.31 16.73 -7.79
CA LYS A 433 -5.37 16.77 -6.78
C LYS A 433 -5.58 15.37 -6.21
N LEU A 434 -5.61 15.30 -4.88
CA LEU A 434 -5.94 14.08 -4.15
C LEU A 434 -7.42 14.10 -3.77
N TYR A 435 -8.07 12.96 -3.90
CA TYR A 435 -9.47 12.73 -3.59
C TYR A 435 -9.63 11.48 -2.72
N VAL A 436 -10.72 11.44 -1.96
CA VAL A 436 -11.16 10.26 -1.20
C VAL A 436 -12.58 9.87 -1.58
N ALA A 437 -12.87 8.56 -1.59
CA ALA A 437 -14.17 8.05 -1.98
C ALA A 437 -15.23 8.24 -0.88
N ARG A 438 -16.43 8.67 -1.30
CA ARG A 438 -17.68 8.50 -0.56
C ARG A 438 -18.63 7.64 -1.37
N PHE A 439 -19.08 6.52 -0.82
CA PHE A 439 -20.08 5.66 -1.45
C PHE A 439 -21.49 6.07 -1.03
N ASN A 440 -22.43 6.00 -1.97
CA ASN A 440 -23.82 6.38 -1.76
C ASN A 440 -24.74 5.15 -1.77
N ALA A 441 -25.86 5.23 -1.05
CA ALA A 441 -26.81 4.12 -0.91
C ALA A 441 -27.61 3.81 -2.19
N ASP A 442 -27.56 4.64 -3.22
CA ASP A 442 -28.09 4.36 -4.56
C ASP A 442 -27.15 3.45 -5.39
N GLY A 443 -25.93 3.24 -4.89
CA GLY A 443 -24.87 2.51 -5.55
C GLY A 443 -23.95 3.37 -6.40
N GLY A 444 -24.13 4.69 -6.42
CA GLY A 444 -23.12 5.62 -6.91
C GLY A 444 -22.09 5.95 -5.83
N GLY A 445 -21.20 6.87 -6.15
CA GLY A 445 -20.33 7.51 -5.19
C GLY A 445 -19.67 8.76 -5.76
N GLU A 446 -18.91 9.42 -4.91
CA GLU A 446 -18.31 10.73 -5.17
C GLU A 446 -16.84 10.73 -4.73
N TRP A 447 -16.03 11.46 -5.49
CA TRP A 447 -14.65 11.78 -5.14
C TRP A 447 -14.59 13.14 -4.44
N LEU A 448 -14.26 13.12 -3.15
CA LEU A 448 -14.18 14.31 -2.31
C LEU A 448 -12.75 14.85 -2.33
N GLU A 449 -12.57 16.10 -2.81
CA GLU A 449 -11.26 16.75 -2.91
C GLU A 449 -10.63 16.99 -1.53
N LEU A 450 -9.35 16.61 -1.39
CA LEU A 450 -8.55 16.80 -0.19
C LEU A 450 -7.60 17.99 -0.37
N SER A 451 -8.17 19.19 -0.31
CA SER A 451 -7.42 20.44 -0.41
C SER A 451 -7.72 21.37 0.76
N PHE A 452 -6.70 22.10 1.20
CA PHE A 452 -6.87 23.11 2.24
C PHE A 452 -7.92 24.15 1.80
N GLY A 453 -8.90 24.42 2.67
CA GLY A 453 -10.06 25.27 2.40
C GLY A 453 -11.29 24.55 1.84
N ILE A 454 -11.20 23.26 1.51
CA ILE A 454 -12.27 22.48 0.87
C ILE A 454 -12.75 21.37 1.81
N ASN A 455 -14.04 21.00 1.74
CA ASN A 455 -14.63 19.86 2.47
C ASN A 455 -14.30 19.85 3.98
N GLY A 456 -14.35 21.02 4.64
CA GLY A 456 -14.09 21.14 6.09
C GLY A 456 -12.62 21.04 6.49
N ILE A 457 -11.69 20.94 5.54
CA ILE A 457 -10.24 20.87 5.75
C ILE A 457 -9.71 22.31 5.91
N THR A 458 -9.87 22.87 7.10
CA THR A 458 -9.52 24.28 7.38
C THR A 458 -8.81 24.42 8.71
N ALA A 459 -8.21 25.60 8.95
CA ALA A 459 -7.61 25.94 10.24
C ALA A 459 -8.62 25.97 11.40
N ALA A 460 -9.92 26.05 11.11
CA ALA A 460 -10.99 26.04 12.10
C ALA A 460 -11.58 24.64 12.36
N ASN A 461 -11.05 23.59 11.72
CA ASN A 461 -11.56 22.24 11.92
C ASN A 461 -11.34 21.80 13.39
N PRO A 462 -12.40 21.35 14.09
CA PRO A 462 -12.35 21.10 15.53
C PRO A 462 -11.57 19.85 15.91
N ALA A 463 -11.48 18.86 15.02
CA ALA A 463 -10.73 17.62 15.25
C ALA A 463 -9.23 17.81 14.96
N TYR A 464 -8.91 18.61 13.94
CA TYR A 464 -7.53 18.89 13.54
C TYR A 464 -7.41 20.22 12.79
N ALA A 465 -6.78 21.23 13.40
CA ALA A 465 -6.58 22.53 12.77
C ALA A 465 -5.50 22.47 11.68
N PHE A 466 -5.91 22.25 10.42
CA PHE A 466 -5.02 22.22 9.26
C PHE A 466 -4.36 23.58 9.03
N ALA A 467 -3.07 23.61 8.73
CA ALA A 467 -2.33 24.86 8.50
C ALA A 467 -2.24 25.24 7.01
N ASP A 468 -2.00 24.25 6.15
CA ASP A 468 -1.71 24.44 4.73
C ASP A 468 -1.87 23.09 3.98
N GLN A 469 -1.61 23.07 2.67
CA GLN A 469 -1.73 21.85 1.87
C GLN A 469 -0.70 20.76 2.23
N ALA A 470 0.49 21.13 2.72
CA ALA A 470 1.49 20.14 3.14
C ALA A 470 0.99 19.36 4.36
N ASP A 471 0.42 20.08 5.32
CA ASP A 471 -0.19 19.52 6.52
C ASP A 471 -1.40 18.62 6.18
N VAL A 472 -2.20 18.99 5.17
CA VAL A 472 -3.28 18.15 4.62
C VAL A 472 -2.72 16.83 4.08
N LEU A 473 -1.63 16.86 3.31
CA LEU A 473 -1.06 15.66 2.72
C LEU A 473 -0.35 14.77 3.75
N ILE A 474 0.33 15.36 4.74
CA ILE A 474 0.96 14.61 5.85
C ILE A 474 -0.10 13.94 6.73
N ASN A 475 -1.24 14.61 6.91
CA ASN A 475 -2.38 14.16 7.71
C ASN A 475 -3.58 13.79 6.82
N THR A 476 -3.31 13.15 5.68
CA THR A 476 -4.33 12.79 4.66
C THR A 476 -5.49 12.03 5.26
N ARG A 477 -5.21 11.12 6.19
CA ARG A 477 -6.22 10.38 6.95
C ARG A 477 -7.19 11.33 7.67
N LEU A 478 -6.70 12.34 8.38
CA LEU A 478 -7.54 13.32 9.09
C LEU A 478 -8.30 14.23 8.11
N ALA A 479 -7.68 14.58 6.98
CA ALA A 479 -8.35 15.35 5.92
C ALA A 479 -9.52 14.57 5.31
N ALA A 480 -9.35 13.26 5.12
CA ALA A 480 -10.42 12.37 4.65
C ALA A 480 -11.56 12.22 5.67
N ASP A 481 -11.24 12.19 6.98
CA ASP A 481 -12.26 12.23 8.03
C ASP A 481 -13.10 13.50 7.91
N ALA A 482 -12.44 14.66 7.84
CA ALA A 482 -13.08 15.96 7.71
C ALA A 482 -13.97 16.06 6.46
N ALA A 483 -13.54 15.46 5.35
CA ALA A 483 -14.28 15.45 4.10
C ALA A 483 -15.56 14.58 4.15
N GLY A 484 -15.65 13.61 5.06
CA GLY A 484 -16.79 12.69 5.15
C GLY A 484 -16.61 11.44 4.28
N ALA A 485 -15.38 10.94 4.14
CA ALA A 485 -15.06 9.71 3.42
C ALA A 485 -15.78 8.48 4.00
N THR A 486 -16.06 7.48 3.16
CA THR A 486 -16.68 6.23 3.61
C THR A 486 -15.66 5.26 4.19
N LYS A 487 -15.84 4.84 5.45
CA LYS A 487 -14.96 3.87 6.11
C LYS A 487 -15.06 2.48 5.45
N MET A 488 -13.93 1.90 5.06
CA MET A 488 -13.87 0.66 4.29
C MET A 488 -13.32 -0.52 5.10
N ASP A 489 -13.57 -1.73 4.62
CA ASP A 489 -13.02 -2.96 5.18
C ASP A 489 -11.62 -3.23 4.60
N ARG A 490 -10.58 -2.60 5.16
CA ARG A 490 -9.18 -2.84 4.78
C ARG A 490 -8.93 -2.86 3.25
N PRO A 491 -8.96 -1.70 2.59
CA PRO A 491 -8.62 -1.59 1.17
C PRO A 491 -7.17 -2.00 0.89
N GLU A 492 -7.00 -3.19 0.34
CA GLU A 492 -5.72 -3.73 -0.13
C GLU A 492 -5.58 -3.45 -1.66
N TRP A 493 -5.17 -4.45 -2.45
CA TRP A 493 -4.85 -4.30 -3.86
C TRP A 493 -6.03 -3.77 -4.67
N GLY A 494 -5.72 -2.79 -5.52
CA GLY A 494 -6.58 -2.37 -6.60
C GLY A 494 -6.21 -3.02 -7.93
N ALA A 495 -7.11 -2.92 -8.91
CA ALA A 495 -6.78 -3.14 -10.31
C ALA A 495 -7.68 -2.29 -11.20
N VAL A 496 -7.14 -1.82 -12.33
CA VAL A 496 -7.92 -1.12 -13.36
C VAL A 496 -8.02 -2.02 -14.57
N HIS A 497 -9.24 -2.30 -15.00
CA HIS A 497 -9.45 -3.16 -16.15
C HIS A 497 -9.00 -2.45 -17.44
N PRO A 498 -8.06 -3.04 -18.20
CA PRO A 498 -7.31 -2.32 -19.24
C PRO A 498 -8.15 -1.89 -20.45
N HIS A 499 -9.33 -2.49 -20.66
CA HIS A 499 -10.18 -2.18 -21.82
C HIS A 499 -11.36 -1.26 -21.52
N ASN A 500 -11.88 -1.25 -20.29
CA ASN A 500 -13.11 -0.51 -19.94
C ASN A 500 -12.91 0.49 -18.80
N GLY A 501 -11.74 0.49 -18.14
CA GLY A 501 -11.40 1.42 -17.08
C GLY A 501 -12.14 1.18 -15.76
N GLU A 502 -12.89 0.08 -15.61
CA GLU A 502 -13.50 -0.27 -14.32
C GLU A 502 -12.40 -0.51 -13.28
N VAL A 503 -12.64 -0.01 -12.07
CA VAL A 503 -11.72 -0.09 -10.95
C VAL A 503 -12.23 -1.15 -9.98
N TYR A 504 -11.31 -1.98 -9.50
CA TYR A 504 -11.55 -3.07 -8.56
C TYR A 504 -10.68 -2.85 -7.33
N PHE A 505 -11.18 -3.16 -6.14
CA PHE A 505 -10.40 -3.19 -4.91
C PHE A 505 -10.78 -4.41 -4.07
N THR A 506 -9.78 -5.10 -3.52
CA THR A 506 -9.99 -6.06 -2.44
C THR A 506 -10.25 -5.33 -1.13
N LEU A 507 -11.25 -5.80 -0.40
CA LEU A 507 -11.59 -5.38 0.95
C LEU A 507 -11.45 -6.59 1.86
N THR A 508 -10.23 -6.78 2.40
CA THR A 508 -9.69 -8.09 2.76
C THR A 508 -10.39 -8.75 3.94
N ASN A 509 -10.77 -7.98 4.96
CA ASN A 509 -11.51 -8.44 6.12
C ASN A 509 -11.93 -7.27 7.01
N ASN A 510 -12.81 -7.57 7.98
CA ASN A 510 -13.04 -6.73 9.14
C ASN A 510 -13.50 -7.57 10.34
N ASN A 511 -13.25 -7.11 11.56
CA ASN A 511 -13.53 -7.87 12.78
C ASN A 511 -14.94 -7.59 13.35
N ALA A 512 -15.35 -8.38 14.36
CA ALA A 512 -16.65 -8.24 14.99
C ALA A 512 -16.85 -6.92 15.76
N ALA A 513 -15.79 -6.23 16.20
CA ALA A 513 -15.93 -4.93 16.85
C ALA A 513 -16.37 -3.85 15.84
N ASN A 514 -15.90 -3.94 14.61
CA ASN A 514 -16.28 -3.05 13.52
C ASN A 514 -17.53 -3.53 12.75
N ARG A 515 -17.80 -4.85 12.78
CA ARG A 515 -18.98 -5.50 12.18
C ARG A 515 -19.68 -6.42 13.18
N PRO A 516 -20.38 -5.86 14.18
CA PRO A 516 -21.04 -6.66 15.19
C PRO A 516 -22.32 -7.31 14.63
N ILE A 517 -22.66 -8.49 15.14
CA ILE A 517 -23.90 -9.21 14.79
C ILE A 517 -25.15 -8.36 15.07
N THR A 518 -25.10 -7.44 16.02
CA THR A 518 -26.21 -6.53 16.37
C THR A 518 -26.55 -5.51 15.29
N LYS A 519 -25.72 -5.39 14.23
CA LYS A 519 -25.95 -4.50 13.09
C LYS A 519 -26.36 -5.26 11.81
N VAL A 520 -26.71 -6.55 11.89
CA VAL A 520 -27.26 -7.32 10.76
C VAL A 520 -28.80 -7.30 10.76
N ASP A 521 -29.41 -7.47 9.59
CA ASP A 521 -30.86 -7.63 9.43
C ASP A 521 -31.19 -8.45 8.16
N ALA A 522 -32.47 -8.61 7.81
CA ALA A 522 -32.93 -9.37 6.65
C ALA A 522 -32.49 -8.78 5.29
N ALA A 523 -32.27 -7.47 5.22
CA ALA A 523 -31.62 -6.83 4.07
C ALA A 523 -30.10 -7.02 4.10
N ASN A 524 -29.54 -7.31 5.28
CA ASN A 524 -28.13 -7.15 5.61
C ASN A 524 -27.56 -8.34 6.37
N PRO A 525 -27.45 -9.54 5.77
CA PRO A 525 -27.20 -10.78 6.51
C PRO A 525 -25.71 -11.05 6.82
N ARG A 526 -24.79 -10.12 6.50
CA ARG A 526 -23.35 -10.41 6.44
C ARG A 526 -22.66 -10.22 7.79
N PHE A 527 -22.82 -11.20 8.65
CA PHE A 527 -21.93 -11.51 9.76
C PHE A 527 -21.58 -12.99 9.64
N TYR A 528 -20.29 -13.32 9.64
CA TYR A 528 -19.84 -14.70 9.59
C TYR A 528 -19.37 -15.13 10.97
N ASN A 529 -19.59 -16.41 11.27
CA ASN A 529 -18.77 -17.16 12.20
C ASN A 529 -18.06 -18.26 11.40
N ASP A 530 -16.88 -17.94 10.88
CA ASP A 530 -16.06 -18.88 10.12
C ASP A 530 -15.08 -19.56 11.09
N GLN A 531 -15.44 -20.73 11.59
CA GLN A 531 -14.62 -21.41 12.58
C GLN A 531 -13.42 -22.08 11.89
N ARG A 532 -12.20 -21.74 12.33
CA ARG A 532 -10.99 -22.41 11.86
C ARG A 532 -11.01 -23.89 12.26
N THR A 533 -10.26 -24.71 11.52
CA THR A 533 -10.01 -26.12 11.87
C THR A 533 -9.36 -26.31 13.25
N THR A 534 -8.75 -25.25 13.80
CA THR A 534 -8.20 -25.18 15.15
C THR A 534 -9.25 -24.89 16.23
N GLY A 535 -10.54 -24.77 15.88
CA GLY A 535 -11.64 -24.46 16.79
C GLY A 535 -11.84 -22.97 17.09
N GLN A 536 -10.97 -22.09 16.57
CA GLN A 536 -11.07 -20.64 16.78
C GLN A 536 -12.15 -20.01 15.90
N ASN A 537 -13.08 -19.29 16.53
CA ASN A 537 -14.13 -18.55 15.81
C ASN A 537 -13.57 -17.31 15.13
N GLN A 538 -13.91 -17.08 13.86
CA GLN A 538 -13.64 -15.82 13.18
C GLN A 538 -14.97 -15.09 12.95
N LEU A 539 -15.18 -14.04 13.75
CA LEU A 539 -16.44 -13.30 13.81
C LEU A 539 -16.35 -11.96 13.06
N GLY A 540 -17.44 -11.54 12.41
CA GLY A 540 -17.52 -10.28 11.66
C GLY A 540 -17.50 -10.51 10.14
N ASN A 541 -16.51 -9.95 9.44
CA ASN A 541 -16.24 -10.22 8.02
C ASN A 541 -14.83 -10.80 7.81
N PRO A 542 -14.57 -12.04 8.23
CA PRO A 542 -13.24 -12.66 8.12
C PRO A 542 -12.83 -13.02 6.68
N ASN A 543 -13.78 -13.00 5.73
CA ASN A 543 -13.59 -13.49 4.36
C ASN A 543 -13.41 -12.39 3.31
N GLY A 544 -13.67 -11.13 3.68
CA GLY A 544 -13.53 -10.01 2.76
C GLY A 544 -14.54 -10.00 1.61
N HIS A 545 -14.28 -9.13 0.63
CA HIS A 545 -15.02 -9.01 -0.63
C HIS A 545 -14.25 -8.16 -1.64
N ILE A 546 -14.65 -8.18 -2.91
CA ILE A 546 -14.13 -7.28 -3.94
C ILE A 546 -15.23 -6.27 -4.27
N ILE A 547 -14.87 -4.98 -4.28
CA ILE A 547 -15.73 -3.93 -4.83
C ILE A 547 -15.30 -3.58 -6.25
N ARG A 548 -16.26 -3.11 -7.03
CA ARG A 548 -16.04 -2.61 -8.38
C ARG A 548 -16.82 -1.32 -8.56
N PHE A 549 -16.22 -0.35 -9.23
CA PHE A 549 -16.90 0.86 -9.68
C PHE A 549 -16.38 1.32 -11.04
N ALA A 550 -17.19 2.10 -11.75
CA ALA A 550 -16.83 2.76 -13.00
C ALA A 550 -16.95 4.28 -12.84
N GLU A 551 -15.95 5.01 -13.33
CA GLU A 551 -16.01 6.48 -13.40
C GLU A 551 -17.17 6.93 -14.29
N ALA A 552 -17.86 7.99 -13.89
CA ALA A 552 -18.94 8.55 -14.67
C ALA A 552 -18.45 8.95 -16.07
N GLY A 553 -19.17 8.52 -17.11
CA GLY A 553 -18.79 8.77 -18.50
C GLY A 553 -17.56 7.99 -18.99
N GLY A 554 -16.88 7.23 -18.12
CA GLY A 554 -15.54 6.68 -18.42
C GLY A 554 -14.44 7.75 -18.41
N ASP A 555 -14.72 8.92 -17.83
CA ASP A 555 -13.80 10.06 -17.73
C ASP A 555 -12.93 9.90 -16.48
N VAL A 556 -11.62 9.86 -16.66
CA VAL A 556 -10.70 9.52 -15.56
C VAL A 556 -10.65 10.60 -14.47
N ASP A 557 -10.99 11.85 -14.76
CA ASP A 557 -11.08 12.96 -13.81
C ASP A 557 -12.50 13.25 -13.32
N ALA A 558 -13.45 12.35 -13.60
CA ALA A 558 -14.80 12.44 -13.06
C ALA A 558 -14.78 12.50 -11.53
N ARG A 559 -15.76 13.24 -10.98
CA ARG A 559 -16.00 13.35 -9.54
C ARG A 559 -17.09 12.40 -9.03
N LEU A 560 -17.70 11.64 -9.93
CA LEU A 560 -18.77 10.70 -9.65
C LEU A 560 -18.41 9.33 -10.22
N PHE A 561 -18.82 8.26 -9.55
CA PHE A 561 -18.67 6.88 -10.01
C PHE A 561 -19.89 6.03 -9.66
N LYS A 562 -19.96 4.80 -10.19
CA LYS A 562 -21.09 3.88 -9.97
C LYS A 562 -20.68 2.41 -9.88
#